data_AF-A0A935HG86-F1
#
_entry.id   AF-A0A935HG86-F1
#
_cell.length_a   1.000
_cell.length_b   1.000
_cell.length_c   1.000
_cell.angle_alpha   90.00
_cell.angle_beta   90.00
_cell.angle_gamma   90.00
#
_symmetry.space_group_name_H-M   'P 1'
#
loop_
_entity.id
_entity.type
_entity.pdbx_description
1 polymer ?
#
loop_
_entity_poly.entity_id
_entity_poly.type
_entity_poly.pdbx_seq_one_letter_code
_entity_poly.pdbx_strand_id
1 'polypeptide(L)'
;MMKKYLLITCLFIISGKVFSQPQEDVSFKNKNVLKLNLFSLALKSGSLQYERIITKRASLSIGGRYMPTSKVPYIKNALEEVLVNDAKLSNYSITPEIRFYVGKKGYGQGFYIGPYYRYASFEVKDVTYDFESEGSIKTAQGYASVSSHSGGILLGAQWFLGKRKKFVIDWTILGAHYGFAKGSGGGVYNGIMTPEEQQDLKKKIEEEDIPFIKKTATVTANGVDVKVDGPWAGLRSAFSIGIRF
;
A
#
# COMPACT_ATOMS: atom_id res chain seq x y z
N MET A 1 24.67 -19.17 30.71
CA MET A 1 23.22 -19.02 30.47
C MET A 1 22.98 -18.86 28.98
N MET A 2 22.55 -19.91 28.28
CA MET A 2 22.38 -19.94 26.82
C MET A 2 20.90 -19.83 26.47
N LYS A 3 20.51 -18.75 25.77
CA LYS A 3 19.15 -18.59 25.23
C LYS A 3 19.06 -19.38 23.92
N LYS A 4 18.27 -20.46 23.95
CA LYS A 4 17.86 -21.26 22.78
C LYS A 4 16.88 -20.43 21.95
N TYR A 5 17.24 -20.10 20.72
CA TYR A 5 16.28 -19.60 19.73
C TYR A 5 15.63 -20.81 19.02
N LEU A 6 14.31 -20.88 19.14
CA LEU A 6 13.45 -21.93 18.64
C LEU A 6 13.33 -21.81 17.11
N LEU A 7 13.87 -22.81 16.40
CA LEU A 7 13.74 -23.00 14.96
C LEU A 7 12.32 -23.49 14.67
N ILE A 8 11.48 -22.68 14.01
CA ILE A 8 10.15 -23.12 13.55
C ILE A 8 10.33 -23.86 12.21
N THR A 9 10.52 -25.16 12.32
CA THR A 9 10.54 -26.10 11.19
C THR A 9 9.10 -26.52 10.88
N CYS A 10 8.46 -25.89 9.89
CA CYS A 10 7.20 -26.41 9.32
C CYS A 10 7.51 -27.53 8.34
N LEU A 11 7.65 -28.76 8.85
CA LEU A 11 7.69 -29.98 8.07
C LEU A 11 6.24 -30.43 7.78
N PHE A 12 5.72 -30.10 6.59
CA PHE A 12 4.51 -30.76 6.08
C PHE A 12 4.91 -32.07 5.39
N ILE A 13 4.87 -33.17 6.13
CA ILE A 13 4.84 -34.52 5.57
C ILE A 13 3.39 -34.77 5.13
N ILE A 14 3.14 -34.75 3.83
CA ILE A 14 1.94 -35.36 3.24
C ILE A 14 2.40 -36.58 2.46
N SER A 15 2.25 -37.74 3.11
CA SER A 15 2.27 -39.05 2.49
C SER A 15 1.08 -39.16 1.53
N GLY A 16 1.39 -39.25 0.23
CA GLY A 16 0.41 -39.56 -0.81
C GLY A 16 1.09 -40.28 -1.96
N LYS A 17 0.95 -41.61 -2.03
CA LYS A 17 1.21 -42.37 -3.25
C LYS A 17 0.11 -42.03 -4.26
N VAL A 18 0.42 -41.40 -5.40
CA VAL A 18 -0.52 -41.37 -6.53
C VAL A 18 0.22 -41.35 -7.87
N PHE A 19 0.10 -42.48 -8.56
CA PHE A 19 -0.01 -42.74 -10.00
C PHE A 19 0.52 -41.69 -11.00
N SER A 20 1.44 -42.16 -11.84
CA SER A 20 1.79 -41.58 -13.14
C SER A 20 0.60 -41.69 -14.10
N GLN A 21 -0.21 -40.63 -14.21
CA GLN A 21 -1.17 -40.46 -15.31
C GLN A 21 -0.52 -39.68 -16.47
N PRO A 22 -0.91 -39.96 -17.73
CA PRO A 22 -0.34 -39.35 -18.93
C PRO A 22 -0.54 -37.83 -18.94
N GLN A 23 0.42 -37.14 -19.55
CA GLN A 23 0.56 -35.68 -19.59
C GLN A 23 -0.55 -35.02 -20.43
N GLU A 24 -1.75 -34.93 -19.85
CA GLU A 24 -2.74 -33.94 -20.28
C GLU A 24 -2.19 -32.54 -20.00
N ASP A 25 -2.46 -31.60 -20.90
CA ASP A 25 -1.93 -30.25 -20.89
C ASP A 25 -2.33 -29.53 -19.58
N VAL A 26 -1.43 -29.55 -18.59
CA VAL A 26 -1.58 -29.03 -17.21
C VAL A 26 -2.08 -27.57 -17.18
N SER A 27 -2.00 -26.87 -18.31
CA SER A 27 -2.52 -25.53 -18.52
C SER A 27 -4.03 -25.37 -18.29
N PHE A 28 -4.85 -26.41 -18.43
CA PHE A 28 -6.32 -26.26 -18.37
C PHE A 28 -6.95 -26.48 -17.00
N LYS A 29 -6.33 -27.27 -16.11
CA LYS A 29 -6.98 -27.69 -14.86
C LYS A 29 -6.93 -26.63 -13.76
N ASN A 30 -5.81 -25.91 -13.65
CA ASN A 30 -5.59 -24.97 -12.55
C ASN A 30 -5.85 -23.54 -13.02
N LYS A 31 -6.98 -22.94 -12.63
CA LYS A 31 -7.35 -21.58 -13.05
C LYS A 31 -7.10 -20.53 -11.98
N ASN A 32 -6.73 -20.92 -10.78
CA ASN A 32 -6.56 -20.03 -9.64
C ASN A 32 -5.09 -19.82 -9.36
N VAL A 33 -4.73 -18.60 -8.97
CA VAL A 33 -3.38 -18.25 -8.54
C VAL A 33 -3.47 -17.40 -7.28
N LEU A 34 -2.73 -17.79 -6.25
CA LEU A 34 -2.54 -16.99 -5.04
C LEU A 34 -1.11 -16.45 -5.04
N LYS A 35 -0.93 -15.16 -4.79
CA LYS A 35 0.36 -14.48 -4.88
C LYS A 35 0.63 -13.60 -3.67
N LEU A 36 1.89 -13.50 -3.30
CA LEU A 36 2.42 -12.65 -2.25
C LEU A 36 3.44 -11.69 -2.86
N ASN A 37 3.25 -10.39 -2.65
CA ASN A 37 4.19 -9.37 -3.12
C ASN A 37 5.37 -9.26 -2.15
N LEU A 38 6.59 -9.43 -2.66
CA LEU A 38 7.81 -9.40 -1.87
C LEU A 38 8.27 -7.98 -1.54
N PHE A 39 8.02 -7.00 -2.41
CA PHE A 39 8.36 -5.59 -2.13
C PHE A 39 7.58 -5.07 -0.92
N SER A 40 6.34 -5.52 -0.73
CA SER A 40 5.55 -5.09 0.42
C SER A 40 6.13 -5.59 1.73
N LEU A 41 6.70 -6.81 1.75
CA LEU A 41 7.32 -7.41 2.94
C LEU A 41 8.54 -6.62 3.40
N ALA A 42 9.36 -6.13 2.46
CA ALA A 42 10.49 -5.25 2.77
C ALA A 42 10.03 -3.95 3.46
N LEU A 43 8.82 -3.49 3.16
CA LEU A 43 8.18 -2.33 3.76
C LEU A 43 7.28 -2.68 4.97
N LYS A 44 7.50 -3.83 5.62
CA LYS A 44 6.69 -4.33 6.75
C LYS A 44 5.17 -4.40 6.47
N SER A 45 4.79 -4.62 5.21
CA SER A 45 3.39 -4.73 4.80
C SER A 45 3.09 -6.06 4.13
N GLY A 46 1.96 -6.68 4.48
CA GLY A 46 1.47 -7.88 3.81
C GLY A 46 0.66 -7.50 2.59
N SER A 47 0.93 -8.11 1.44
CA SER A 47 0.14 -7.89 0.22
C SER A 47 -0.12 -9.21 -0.48
N LEU A 48 -1.38 -9.62 -0.46
CA LEU A 48 -1.87 -10.87 -1.03
C LEU A 48 -2.75 -10.57 -2.25
N GLN A 49 -2.62 -11.37 -3.30
CA GLN A 49 -3.47 -11.27 -4.48
C GLN A 49 -3.99 -12.64 -4.89
N TYR A 50 -5.29 -12.70 -5.14
CA TYR A 50 -5.93 -13.84 -5.77
C TYR A 50 -6.25 -13.49 -7.22
N GLU A 51 -5.91 -14.37 -8.15
CA GLU A 51 -6.21 -14.26 -9.57
C GLU A 51 -6.95 -15.51 -10.06
N ARG A 52 -7.98 -15.31 -10.87
CA ARG A 52 -8.70 -16.37 -11.57
C ARG A 52 -8.62 -16.14 -13.07
N ILE A 53 -8.05 -17.11 -13.78
CA ILE A 53 -7.98 -17.14 -15.24
C ILE A 53 -9.38 -17.47 -15.77
N ILE A 54 -9.95 -16.54 -16.54
CA ILE A 54 -11.31 -16.67 -17.09
C ILE A 54 -11.26 -17.22 -18.50
N THR A 55 -10.37 -16.68 -19.33
CA THR A 55 -10.20 -17.10 -20.73
C THR A 55 -8.72 -17.31 -21.06
N LYS A 56 -8.43 -17.74 -22.30
CA LYS A 56 -7.06 -17.81 -22.80
C LYS A 56 -6.34 -16.45 -22.75
N ARG A 57 -7.07 -15.33 -22.81
CA ARG A 57 -6.47 -13.99 -22.87
C ARG A 57 -6.81 -13.11 -21.68
N ALA A 58 -7.71 -13.51 -20.78
CA ALA A 58 -8.17 -12.66 -19.70
C ALA A 58 -8.17 -13.38 -18.35
N SER A 59 -7.83 -12.64 -17.30
CA SER A 59 -8.02 -13.03 -15.91
C SER A 59 -8.59 -11.88 -15.08
N LEU A 60 -9.21 -12.24 -13.97
CA LEU A 60 -9.67 -11.30 -12.94
C LEU A 60 -8.80 -11.50 -11.70
N SER A 61 -8.38 -10.42 -11.07
CA SER A 61 -7.68 -10.50 -9.80
C SER A 61 -8.23 -9.51 -8.79
N ILE A 62 -8.04 -9.84 -7.52
CA ILE A 62 -8.27 -8.95 -6.39
C ILE A 62 -7.08 -9.02 -5.46
N GLY A 63 -6.47 -7.87 -5.22
CA GLY A 63 -5.35 -7.70 -4.30
C GLY A 63 -5.77 -6.96 -3.04
N GLY A 64 -5.26 -7.41 -1.90
CA GLY A 64 -5.34 -6.72 -0.61
C GLY A 64 -3.93 -6.42 -0.09
N ARG A 65 -3.69 -5.19 0.37
CA ARG A 65 -2.49 -4.82 1.14
C ARG A 65 -2.91 -4.36 2.51
N TYR A 66 -2.16 -4.76 3.53
CA TYR A 66 -2.33 -4.31 4.89
C TYR A 66 -0.96 -4.10 5.54
N MET A 67 -0.79 -2.96 6.19
CA MET A 67 0.36 -2.64 7.02
C MET A 67 -0.16 -2.24 8.39
N PRO A 68 0.12 -3.03 9.43
CA PRO A 68 -0.24 -2.65 10.78
C PRO A 68 0.52 -1.39 11.20
N THR A 69 -0.09 -0.63 12.10
CA THR A 69 0.52 0.57 12.71
C THR A 69 1.90 0.23 13.26
N SER A 70 2.94 0.77 12.62
CA SER A 70 4.32 0.45 12.97
C SER A 70 5.25 1.63 12.73
N LYS A 71 6.34 1.67 13.49
CA LYS A 71 7.45 2.60 13.24
C LYS A 71 8.17 2.16 11.97
N VAL A 72 8.19 3.01 10.96
CA VAL A 72 8.83 2.72 9.67
C VAL A 72 10.26 3.24 9.68
N PRO A 73 11.28 2.37 9.57
CA PRO A 73 12.67 2.76 9.76
C PRO A 73 13.20 3.72 8.68
N TYR A 74 12.57 3.78 7.50
CA TYR A 74 13.07 4.53 6.34
C TYR A 74 12.46 5.94 6.16
N ILE A 75 11.47 6.35 6.97
CA ILE A 75 10.90 7.71 6.85
C ILE A 75 11.92 8.78 7.27
N LYS A 76 12.85 8.43 8.17
CA LYS A 76 13.88 9.34 8.70
C LYS A 76 14.74 10.00 7.62
N ASN A 77 14.99 9.32 6.50
CA ASN A 77 15.87 9.84 5.44
C ASN A 77 15.12 10.68 4.39
N ALA A 78 13.77 10.66 4.38
CA ALA A 78 12.96 11.38 3.40
C ALA A 78 12.38 12.69 3.94
N LEU A 79 12.35 12.86 5.26
CA LEU A 79 11.81 14.01 5.97
C LEU A 79 12.91 14.59 6.87
N GLU A 80 13.98 15.11 6.26
CA GLU A 80 15.20 15.58 6.97
C GLU A 80 14.94 16.71 7.98
N GLU A 81 13.77 17.35 7.97
CA GLU A 81 13.48 18.55 8.79
C GLU A 81 12.46 18.34 9.91
N VAL A 82 11.84 17.16 10.03
CA VAL A 82 10.88 16.87 11.11
C VAL A 82 11.46 15.78 11.99
N LEU A 83 11.45 15.96 13.32
CA LEU A 83 11.79 14.91 14.29
C LEU A 83 10.72 13.82 14.28
N VAL A 84 10.64 13.06 13.18
CA VAL A 84 9.74 11.91 12.96
C VAL A 84 10.28 10.68 13.70
N ASN A 85 10.74 10.84 14.95
CA ASN A 85 11.35 9.75 15.70
C ASN A 85 10.34 8.67 16.10
N ASP A 86 9.06 9.05 16.27
CA ASP A 86 8.02 8.16 16.78
C ASP A 86 6.81 7.96 15.87
N ALA A 87 6.77 8.59 14.70
CA ALA A 87 5.60 8.48 13.84
C ALA A 87 5.31 7.03 13.45
N LYS A 88 4.05 6.67 13.63
CA LYS A 88 3.54 5.35 13.29
C LYS A 88 2.72 5.46 12.02
N LEU A 89 3.06 4.63 11.04
CA LEU A 89 2.36 4.56 9.78
C LEU A 89 1.53 3.27 9.72
N SER A 90 0.31 3.37 9.24
CA SER A 90 -0.53 2.24 8.85
C SER A 90 -1.02 2.45 7.41
N ASN A 91 -1.32 1.36 6.72
CA ASN A 91 -2.01 1.45 5.43
C ASN A 91 -2.84 0.20 5.14
N TYR A 92 -3.87 0.38 4.34
CA TYR A 92 -4.56 -0.73 3.72
C TYR A 92 -5.05 -0.36 2.33
N SER A 93 -5.22 -1.36 1.47
CA SER A 93 -5.75 -1.14 0.14
C SER A 93 -6.42 -2.37 -0.43
N ILE A 94 -7.43 -2.16 -1.26
CA ILE A 94 -8.08 -3.19 -2.06
C ILE A 94 -7.93 -2.80 -3.54
N THR A 95 -7.62 -3.76 -4.38
CA THR A 95 -7.35 -3.52 -5.81
C THR A 95 -7.94 -4.65 -6.67
N PRO A 96 -9.17 -4.51 -7.16
CA PRO A 96 -9.64 -5.32 -8.28
C PRO A 96 -8.94 -4.94 -9.58
N GLU A 97 -8.55 -5.94 -10.37
CA GLU A 97 -7.85 -5.77 -11.64
C GLU A 97 -8.42 -6.75 -12.68
N ILE A 98 -8.42 -6.32 -13.94
CA ILE A 98 -8.66 -7.20 -15.09
C ILE A 98 -7.36 -7.25 -15.88
N ARG A 99 -6.87 -8.44 -16.22
CA ARG A 99 -5.58 -8.58 -16.91
C ARG A 99 -5.76 -9.25 -18.25
N PHE A 100 -5.21 -8.64 -19.29
CA PHE A 100 -5.21 -9.13 -20.66
C PHE A 100 -3.81 -9.60 -21.07
N TYR A 101 -3.68 -10.89 -21.35
CA TYR A 101 -2.42 -11.52 -21.74
C TYR A 101 -2.23 -11.45 -23.25
N VAL A 102 -1.15 -10.79 -23.69
CA VAL A 102 -0.87 -10.51 -25.12
C VAL A 102 -0.04 -11.61 -25.80
N GLY A 103 0.60 -12.48 -25.02
CA GLY A 103 1.46 -13.56 -25.54
C GLY A 103 0.68 -14.76 -26.11
N LYS A 104 1.31 -15.51 -27.04
CA LYS A 104 0.73 -16.72 -27.65
C LYS A 104 0.39 -17.82 -26.63
N LYS A 105 1.11 -17.88 -25.50
CA LYS A 105 0.90 -18.86 -24.42
C LYS A 105 -0.48 -18.71 -23.78
N GLY A 106 -0.86 -17.47 -23.43
CA GLY A 106 -2.14 -17.16 -22.78
C GLY A 106 -2.29 -17.82 -21.40
N TYR A 107 -3.53 -17.91 -20.92
CA TYR A 107 -3.94 -18.56 -19.67
C TYR A 107 -3.15 -18.11 -18.45
N GLY A 108 -2.99 -16.80 -18.25
CA GLY A 108 -2.23 -16.31 -17.11
C GLY A 108 -0.71 -16.26 -17.33
N GLN A 109 -0.20 -16.54 -18.53
CA GLN A 109 1.23 -16.59 -18.80
C GLN A 109 1.67 -15.60 -19.89
N GLY A 110 2.74 -14.85 -19.60
CA GLY A 110 3.37 -13.87 -20.47
C GLY A 110 3.10 -12.43 -20.04
N PHE A 111 3.38 -11.50 -20.95
CA PHE A 111 3.08 -10.09 -20.76
C PHE A 111 1.57 -9.85 -20.65
N TYR A 112 1.19 -8.94 -19.77
CA TYR A 112 -0.16 -8.48 -19.60
C TYR A 112 -0.25 -6.95 -19.55
N ILE A 113 -1.39 -6.45 -20.01
CA ILE A 113 -1.88 -5.10 -19.76
C ILE A 113 -3.24 -5.21 -19.08
N GLY A 114 -3.57 -4.29 -18.17
CA GLY A 114 -4.84 -4.42 -17.46
C GLY A 114 -5.32 -3.15 -16.79
N PRO A 115 -6.61 -2.77 -16.92
CA PRO A 115 -7.18 -1.74 -16.07
C PRO A 115 -7.28 -2.25 -14.63
N TYR A 116 -7.14 -1.34 -13.68
CA TYR A 116 -7.41 -1.59 -12.28
C TYR A 116 -8.13 -0.43 -11.63
N TYR A 117 -8.84 -0.76 -10.56
CA TYR A 117 -9.32 0.20 -9.59
C TYR A 117 -8.60 -0.05 -8.27
N ARG A 118 -8.31 1.00 -7.52
CA ARG A 118 -7.66 0.92 -6.23
C ARG A 118 -8.33 1.86 -5.24
N TYR A 119 -8.76 1.28 -4.13
CA TYR A 119 -9.01 2.02 -2.90
C TYR A 119 -7.79 1.86 -1.99
N ALA A 120 -7.24 2.97 -1.48
CA ALA A 120 -6.13 2.95 -0.55
C ALA A 120 -6.31 3.98 0.55
N SER A 121 -5.99 3.59 1.77
CA SER A 121 -6.01 4.44 2.95
C SER A 121 -4.67 4.37 3.66
N PHE A 122 -4.19 5.52 4.11
CA PHE A 122 -2.96 5.70 4.85
C PHE A 122 -3.25 6.52 6.10
N GLU A 123 -2.59 6.19 7.19
CA GLU A 123 -2.74 6.90 8.45
C GLU A 123 -1.38 7.04 9.11
N VAL A 124 -1.08 8.25 9.56
CA VAL A 124 0.11 8.62 10.33
C VAL A 124 -0.37 9.11 11.69
N LYS A 125 0.20 8.55 12.76
CA LYS A 125 -0.04 8.99 14.14
C LYS A 125 1.26 9.27 14.85
N ASP A 126 1.15 9.94 15.99
CA ASP A 126 2.24 10.16 16.93
C ASP A 126 3.41 10.93 16.27
N VAL A 127 3.08 11.91 15.42
CA VAL A 127 4.06 12.82 14.85
C VAL A 127 4.35 13.90 15.89
N THR A 128 5.49 13.82 16.56
CA THR A 128 5.89 14.84 17.54
C THR A 128 6.56 16.00 16.84
N TYR A 129 6.10 17.22 17.12
CA TYR A 129 6.72 18.46 16.65
C TYR A 129 7.02 19.37 17.84
N ASP A 130 8.30 19.71 18.00
CA ASP A 130 8.75 20.66 19.02
C ASP A 130 8.95 22.03 18.37
N PHE A 131 8.37 23.06 18.97
CA PHE A 131 8.51 24.45 18.53
C PHE A 131 8.78 25.36 19.72
N GLU A 132 9.52 26.44 19.47
CA GLU A 132 9.79 27.44 20.48
C GLU A 132 8.64 28.46 20.53
N SER A 133 8.10 28.69 21.73
CA SER A 133 7.07 29.71 21.96
C SER A 133 7.31 30.32 23.33
N GLU A 134 7.45 31.65 23.37
CA GLU A 134 7.70 32.44 24.59
C GLU A 134 8.94 31.98 25.38
N GLY A 135 10.01 31.58 24.68
CA GLY A 135 11.27 31.12 25.31
C GLY A 135 11.18 29.74 25.97
N SER A 136 10.12 28.97 25.71
CA SER A 136 9.96 27.58 26.13
C SER A 136 9.78 26.64 24.93
N ILE A 137 10.36 25.44 25.00
CA ILE A 137 10.11 24.40 24.01
C ILE A 137 8.74 23.79 24.30
N LYS A 138 7.86 23.85 23.31
CA LYS A 138 6.50 23.36 23.38
C LYS A 138 6.33 22.21 22.39
N THR A 139 5.59 21.17 22.79
CA THR A 139 5.39 19.97 21.98
C THR A 139 3.96 19.86 21.49
N ALA A 140 3.78 19.60 20.21
CA ALA A 140 2.51 19.24 19.59
C ALA A 140 2.53 17.79 19.09
N GLN A 141 1.36 17.13 19.14
CA GLN A 141 1.16 15.80 18.58
C GLN A 141 0.31 15.88 17.33
N GLY A 142 0.91 15.53 16.20
CA GLY A 142 0.31 15.51 14.88
C GLY A 142 -0.26 14.16 14.49
N TYR A 143 -1.31 14.21 13.69
CA TYR A 143 -1.91 13.05 13.02
C TYR A 143 -2.29 13.42 11.58
N ALA A 144 -2.31 12.43 10.71
CA ALA A 144 -2.82 12.59 9.35
C ALA A 144 -3.47 11.30 8.86
N SER A 145 -4.55 11.42 8.10
CA SER A 145 -5.22 10.32 7.42
C SER A 145 -5.52 10.74 6.00
N VAL A 146 -5.34 9.83 5.05
CA VAL A 146 -5.70 10.06 3.66
C VAL A 146 -6.28 8.78 3.07
N SER A 147 -7.39 8.93 2.36
CA SER A 147 -8.06 7.89 1.60
C SER A 147 -8.11 8.29 0.14
N SER A 148 -8.00 7.33 -0.76
CA SER A 148 -7.96 7.59 -2.20
C SER A 148 -8.74 6.53 -2.96
N HIS A 149 -9.37 6.99 -4.04
CA HIS A 149 -9.99 6.17 -5.06
C HIS A 149 -9.30 6.48 -6.38
N SER A 150 -8.77 5.46 -7.05
CA SER A 150 -8.01 5.68 -8.28
C SER A 150 -8.27 4.59 -9.31
N GLY A 151 -8.36 4.99 -10.57
CA GLY A 151 -8.37 4.12 -11.73
C GLY A 151 -7.01 4.18 -12.42
N GLY A 152 -6.55 3.06 -12.96
CA GLY A 152 -5.26 3.01 -13.62
C GLY A 152 -5.07 1.86 -14.59
N ILE A 153 -3.90 1.81 -15.20
CA ILE A 153 -3.47 0.75 -16.12
C ILE A 153 -2.19 0.12 -15.58
N LEU A 154 -2.10 -1.20 -15.66
CA LEU A 154 -0.95 -2.02 -15.29
C LEU A 154 -0.31 -2.60 -16.53
N LEU A 155 1.02 -2.69 -16.50
CA LEU A 155 1.86 -3.44 -17.41
C LEU A 155 2.71 -4.39 -16.58
N GLY A 156 2.75 -5.65 -16.97
CA GLY A 156 3.54 -6.64 -16.26
C GLY A 156 3.75 -7.92 -17.05
N ALA A 157 4.42 -8.88 -16.42
CA ALA A 157 4.69 -10.18 -16.99
C ALA A 157 4.57 -11.26 -15.92
N GLN A 158 3.93 -12.37 -16.28
CA GLN A 158 3.72 -13.52 -15.40
C GLN A 158 4.28 -14.80 -16.01
N TRP A 159 4.99 -15.57 -15.18
CA TRP A 159 5.60 -16.85 -15.56
C TRP A 159 5.16 -17.96 -14.62
N PHE A 160 4.88 -19.13 -15.19
CA PHE A 160 4.67 -20.36 -14.44
C PHE A 160 5.89 -21.26 -14.53
N LEU A 161 6.37 -21.72 -13.38
CA LEU A 161 7.61 -22.46 -13.23
C LEU A 161 7.36 -23.91 -12.79
N GLY A 162 8.36 -24.75 -13.10
CA GLY A 162 8.38 -26.19 -12.79
C GLY A 162 7.56 -27.03 -13.77
N LYS A 163 7.80 -28.35 -13.77
CA LYS A 163 7.15 -29.32 -14.68
C LYS A 163 5.61 -29.26 -14.60
N ARG A 164 5.07 -29.00 -13.40
CA ARG A 164 3.63 -28.91 -13.13
C ARG A 164 3.07 -27.48 -13.20
N LYS A 165 3.87 -26.47 -13.59
CA LYS A 165 3.46 -25.05 -13.69
C LYS A 165 2.75 -24.52 -12.43
N LYS A 166 3.11 -25.02 -11.25
CA LYS A 166 2.46 -24.66 -9.96
C LYS A 166 3.04 -23.41 -9.33
N PHE A 167 4.31 -23.13 -9.55
CA PHE A 167 4.95 -21.94 -8.99
C PHE A 167 4.77 -20.77 -9.95
N VAL A 168 4.50 -19.59 -9.40
CA VAL A 168 4.25 -18.37 -10.18
C VAL A 168 5.25 -17.31 -9.79
N ILE A 169 5.81 -16.65 -10.80
CA ILE A 169 6.47 -15.35 -10.65
C ILE A 169 5.66 -14.34 -11.44
N ASP A 170 5.34 -13.22 -10.82
CA ASP A 170 4.62 -12.11 -11.45
C ASP A 170 5.36 -10.81 -11.14
N TRP A 171 5.73 -10.10 -12.19
CA TRP A 171 6.29 -8.76 -12.10
C TRP A 171 5.32 -7.76 -12.72
N THR A 172 4.64 -6.99 -11.89
CA THR A 172 4.00 -5.75 -12.30
C THR A 172 5.10 -4.71 -12.48
N ILE A 173 5.51 -4.50 -13.73
CA ILE A 173 6.60 -3.60 -14.10
C ILE A 173 6.20 -2.17 -13.75
N LEU A 174 5.04 -1.74 -14.24
CA LEU A 174 4.52 -0.39 -14.04
C LEU A 174 3.00 -0.42 -13.91
N GLY A 175 2.47 0.31 -12.94
CA GLY A 175 1.07 0.73 -12.91
C GLY A 175 1.02 2.24 -12.73
N ALA A 176 0.24 2.92 -13.54
CA ALA A 176 -0.04 4.33 -13.39
C ALA A 176 -1.53 4.52 -13.09
N HIS A 177 -1.86 5.38 -12.13
CA HIS A 177 -3.25 5.73 -11.81
C HIS A 177 -3.44 7.22 -11.65
N TYR A 178 -4.70 7.61 -11.82
CA TYR A 178 -5.24 8.91 -11.48
C TYR A 178 -6.58 8.75 -10.76
N GLY A 179 -6.93 9.70 -9.92
CA GLY A 179 -8.17 9.71 -9.18
C GLY A 179 -8.24 10.86 -8.20
N PHE A 180 -8.89 10.62 -7.08
CA PHE A 180 -9.14 11.63 -6.05
C PHE A 180 -8.74 11.09 -4.67
N ALA A 181 -8.25 11.98 -3.83
CA ALA A 181 -7.92 11.70 -2.44
C ALA A 181 -8.63 12.68 -1.53
N LYS A 182 -9.09 12.16 -0.39
CA LYS A 182 -9.61 12.93 0.73
C LYS A 182 -8.77 12.64 1.95
N GLY A 183 -8.31 13.68 2.61
CA GLY A 183 -7.51 13.55 3.82
C GLY A 183 -7.95 14.51 4.91
N SER A 184 -7.53 14.20 6.12
CA SER A 184 -7.57 15.10 7.26
C SER A 184 -6.24 14.99 8.00
N GLY A 185 -5.73 16.10 8.48
CA GLY A 185 -4.51 16.13 9.27
C GLY A 185 -4.54 17.29 10.23
N GLY A 186 -3.90 17.13 11.37
CA GLY A 186 -4.03 18.08 12.45
C GLY A 186 -2.98 17.88 13.52
N GLY A 187 -3.03 18.78 14.49
CA GLY A 187 -2.14 18.75 15.65
C GLY A 187 -2.88 19.18 16.90
N VAL A 188 -2.61 18.49 18.01
CA VAL A 188 -3.03 18.92 19.35
C VAL A 188 -1.82 19.50 20.05
N TYR A 189 -1.98 20.74 20.51
CA TYR A 189 -0.99 21.48 21.27
C TYR A 189 -1.33 21.38 22.76
N ASN A 190 -0.34 21.04 23.59
CA ASN A 190 -0.51 20.90 25.04
C ASN A 190 -0.44 22.26 25.76
N GLY A 191 -1.25 23.22 25.31
CA GLY A 191 -1.37 24.57 25.83
C GLY A 191 -2.60 25.28 25.24
N ILE A 192 -2.72 26.58 25.50
CA ILE A 192 -3.83 27.41 25.00
C ILE A 192 -3.26 28.50 24.10
N MET A 193 -3.65 28.50 22.83
CA MET A 193 -3.38 29.56 21.87
C MET A 193 -4.33 30.73 22.13
N THR A 194 -3.77 31.94 22.13
CA THR A 194 -4.51 33.20 22.15
C THR A 194 -5.38 33.34 20.89
N PRO A 195 -6.45 34.16 20.91
CA PRO A 195 -7.26 34.41 19.72
C PRO A 195 -6.46 34.95 18.52
N GLU A 196 -5.40 35.72 18.78
CA GLU A 196 -4.51 36.27 17.75
C GLU A 196 -3.67 35.17 17.10
N GLU A 197 -3.06 34.28 17.90
CA GLU A 197 -2.32 33.12 17.39
C GLU A 197 -3.22 32.17 16.57
N GLN A 198 -4.46 31.97 17.01
CA GLN A 198 -5.43 31.16 16.26
C GLN A 198 -5.74 31.79 14.89
N GLN A 199 -5.89 33.12 14.84
CA GLN A 199 -6.18 33.84 13.60
C GLN A 199 -4.99 33.85 12.65
N ASP A 200 -3.78 34.05 13.15
CA ASP A 200 -2.54 34.00 12.36
C ASP A 200 -2.29 32.59 11.79
N LEU A 201 -2.45 31.55 12.62
CA LEU A 201 -2.32 30.15 12.18
C LEU A 201 -3.38 29.81 11.12
N LYS A 202 -4.63 30.21 11.33
CA LYS A 202 -5.71 30.00 10.36
C LYS A 202 -5.38 30.68 9.03
N LYS A 203 -4.93 31.93 9.08
CA LYS A 203 -4.57 32.72 7.90
C LYS A 203 -3.42 32.06 7.13
N LYS A 204 -2.35 31.64 7.82
CA LYS A 204 -1.22 30.91 7.20
C LYS A 204 -1.66 29.64 6.47
N ILE A 205 -2.61 28.88 7.03
CA ILE A 205 -3.09 27.63 6.42
C ILE A 205 -3.98 27.92 5.19
N GLU A 206 -4.82 28.95 5.27
CA GLU A 206 -5.76 29.34 4.22
C GLU A 206 -5.11 30.12 3.06
N GLU A 207 -4.03 30.89 3.32
CA GLU A 207 -3.31 31.67 2.30
C GLU A 207 -2.39 30.84 1.41
N GLU A 208 -1.99 29.66 1.87
CA GLU A 208 -1.21 28.75 1.05
C GLU A 208 -2.11 28.13 -0.03
N ASP A 209 -2.17 28.76 -1.21
CA ASP A 209 -2.89 28.20 -2.34
C ASP A 209 -2.14 27.00 -2.92
N ILE A 210 -2.78 25.82 -2.88
CA ILE A 210 -2.24 24.61 -3.51
C ILE A 210 -3.13 24.30 -4.70
N PRO A 211 -2.62 24.44 -5.95
CA PRO A 211 -3.41 24.23 -7.14
C PRO A 211 -4.17 22.90 -7.11
N PHE A 212 -5.46 22.98 -7.43
CA PHE A 212 -6.38 21.82 -7.50
C PHE A 212 -6.67 21.11 -6.18
N ILE A 213 -6.19 21.60 -5.02
CA ILE A 213 -6.49 21.03 -3.70
C ILE A 213 -7.42 21.98 -2.94
N LYS A 214 -8.58 21.47 -2.53
CA LYS A 214 -9.48 22.18 -1.61
C LYS A 214 -9.00 21.94 -0.19
N LYS A 215 -8.79 23.02 0.56
CA LYS A 215 -8.42 22.98 1.98
C LYS A 215 -9.49 23.64 2.84
N THR A 216 -9.82 23.02 3.97
CA THR A 216 -10.65 23.65 5.02
C THR A 216 -9.95 23.46 6.35
N ALA A 217 -9.61 24.57 7.01
CA ALA A 217 -8.96 24.55 8.31
C ALA A 217 -9.95 24.89 9.43
N THR A 218 -9.91 24.12 10.50
CA THR A 218 -10.58 24.41 11.77
C THR A 218 -9.51 24.56 12.84
N VAL A 219 -9.38 25.77 13.39
CA VAL A 219 -8.43 26.07 14.48
C VAL A 219 -9.23 26.25 15.76
N THR A 220 -8.79 25.58 16.83
CA THR A 220 -9.32 25.72 18.19
C THR A 220 -8.25 26.30 19.10
N ALA A 221 -8.60 26.57 20.37
CA ALA A 221 -7.65 27.08 21.35
C ALA A 221 -6.47 26.13 21.64
N ASN A 222 -6.57 24.85 21.30
CA ASN A 222 -5.56 23.84 21.63
C ASN A 222 -5.21 22.90 20.46
N GLY A 223 -5.64 23.22 19.25
CA GLY A 223 -5.36 22.37 18.11
C GLY A 223 -5.81 22.91 16.77
N VAL A 224 -5.48 22.14 15.75
CA VAL A 224 -5.81 22.42 14.36
C VAL A 224 -6.22 21.14 13.66
N ASP A 225 -7.27 21.21 12.84
CA ASP A 225 -7.68 20.14 11.93
C ASP A 225 -7.85 20.73 10.53
N VAL A 226 -7.14 20.15 9.57
CA VAL A 226 -7.14 20.55 8.16
C VAL A 226 -7.68 19.41 7.34
N LYS A 227 -8.74 19.67 6.59
CA LYS A 227 -9.30 18.74 5.60
C LYS A 227 -8.81 19.11 4.22
N VAL A 228 -8.41 18.10 3.46
CA VAL A 228 -7.92 18.23 2.09
C VAL A 228 -8.71 17.33 1.14
N ASP A 229 -9.05 17.85 -0.03
CA ASP A 229 -9.69 17.10 -1.12
C ASP A 229 -9.05 17.54 -2.44
N GLY A 230 -8.57 16.58 -3.23
CA GLY A 230 -7.86 16.92 -4.47
C GLY A 230 -7.53 15.73 -5.36
N PRO A 231 -6.90 16.01 -6.51
CA PRO A 231 -6.47 14.99 -7.45
C PRO A 231 -5.35 14.13 -6.85
N TRP A 232 -5.35 12.84 -7.21
CA TRP A 232 -4.36 11.88 -6.77
C TRP A 232 -3.82 11.10 -7.96
N ALA A 233 -2.53 11.28 -8.24
CA ALA A 233 -1.81 10.55 -9.26
C ALA A 233 -0.70 9.73 -8.62
N GLY A 234 -0.32 8.62 -9.23
CA GLY A 234 0.82 7.87 -8.75
C GLY A 234 1.21 6.70 -9.60
N LEU A 235 2.38 6.15 -9.26
CA LEU A 235 2.94 4.96 -9.87
C LEU A 235 2.97 3.81 -8.86
N ARG A 236 2.92 2.57 -9.37
CA ARG A 236 3.12 1.36 -8.58
C ARG A 236 3.93 0.32 -9.35
N SER A 237 4.63 -0.51 -8.61
CA SER A 237 5.30 -1.72 -9.11
C SER A 237 5.16 -2.82 -8.05
N ALA A 238 5.23 -4.07 -8.47
CA ALA A 238 5.14 -5.21 -7.57
C ALA A 238 5.91 -6.40 -8.13
N PHE A 239 6.67 -7.07 -7.27
CA PHE A 239 7.29 -8.34 -7.58
C PHE A 239 6.70 -9.41 -6.67
N SER A 240 6.04 -10.40 -7.25
CA SER A 240 5.24 -11.37 -6.51
C SER A 240 5.62 -12.80 -6.85
N ILE A 241 5.57 -13.64 -5.82
CA ILE A 241 5.66 -15.10 -5.96
C ILE A 241 4.31 -15.72 -5.60
N GLY A 242 3.98 -16.87 -6.18
CA GLY A 242 2.68 -17.47 -5.96
C GLY A 242 2.57 -18.96 -6.26
N ILE A 243 1.39 -19.49 -5.97
CA ILE A 243 1.00 -20.87 -6.20
C ILE A 243 -0.26 -20.91 -7.07
N ARG A 244 -0.22 -21.74 -8.10
CA ARG A 244 -1.31 -22.01 -9.04
C ARG A 244 -2.00 -23.34 -8.73
N PHE A 245 -3.32 -23.34 -8.64
CA PHE A 245 -4.15 -24.50 -8.29
C PHE A 245 -5.49 -24.54 -9.02
#